data_AF-A4JU00-F1
#
_entry.id   AF-A4JU00-F1
#
_cell.length_a   1.000
_cell.length_b   1.000
_cell.length_c   1.000
_cell.angle_alpha   90.00
_cell.angle_beta   90.00
_cell.angle_gamma   90.00
#
_symmetry.space_group_name_H-M   'P 1'
#
loop_
_entity.id
_entity.type
_entity.pdbx_description
1 polymer ?
#
loop_
_entity_poly.entity_id
_entity_poly.type
_entity_poly.pdbx_seq_one_letter_code
_entity_poly.pdbx_strand_id
1 'polypeptide(L)'
;MASGSLVASVLDNGYRMKIDADVERGIELLALCQKLQSEKDGVERPDPFAIEKSKALDQFSMDVNTAITNMAALRKLLPQMLSLAELGRKLANEGKITVDHGEDYSSAALRFVRDEHGLA
;
A
#
# COMPACT_ATOMS: atom_id res chain seq x y z
N MET A 1 -0.06 31.61 12.34
CA MET A 1 -0.55 30.21 12.26
C MET A 1 -0.37 29.55 10.87
N ALA A 2 0.43 30.11 9.95
CA ALA A 2 0.62 29.53 8.61
C ALA A 2 1.77 28.50 8.49
N SER A 3 2.63 28.33 9.50
CA SER A 3 3.82 27.48 9.39
C SER A 3 3.56 25.98 9.59
N GLY A 4 2.51 25.59 10.33
CA GLY A 4 2.20 24.17 10.57
C GLY A 4 1.67 23.42 9.34
N SER A 5 0.91 24.11 8.48
CA SER A 5 0.32 23.54 7.26
C SER A 5 1.36 23.22 6.19
N LEU A 6 2.39 24.08 6.05
CA LEU A 6 3.45 23.90 5.05
C LEU A 6 4.42 22.76 5.43
N VAL A 7 4.66 22.54 6.72
CA VAL A 7 5.52 21.45 7.20
C VAL A 7 4.83 20.09 7.05
N ALA A 8 3.52 20.02 7.34
CA ALA A 8 2.73 18.80 7.15
C ALA A 8 2.66 18.39 5.66
N SER A 9 2.49 19.34 4.74
CA SER A 9 2.41 19.05 3.30
C SER A 9 3.75 18.62 2.69
N VAL A 10 4.87 19.16 3.17
CA VAL A 10 6.22 18.74 2.74
C VAL A 10 6.55 17.33 3.25
N LEU A 11 6.18 17.01 4.49
CA LEU A 11 6.35 15.67 5.04
C LEU A 11 5.47 14.65 4.31
N ASP A 12 4.21 14.98 4.04
CA ASP A 12 3.29 14.12 3.26
C ASP A 12 3.84 13.83 1.86
N ASN A 13 4.37 14.84 1.16
CA ASN A 13 4.98 14.66 -0.15
C ASN A 13 6.27 13.82 -0.09
N GLY A 14 7.09 13.98 0.95
CA GLY A 14 8.28 13.17 1.19
C GLY A 14 7.94 11.69 1.46
N TYR A 15 6.91 11.44 2.28
CA TYR A 15 6.42 10.09 2.55
C TYR A 15 5.84 9.44 1.29
N ARG A 16 5.11 10.20 0.47
CA ARG A 16 4.55 9.67 -0.79
C ARG A 16 5.64 9.25 -1.77
N MET A 17 6.67 10.09 -1.96
CA MET A 17 7.81 9.74 -2.82
C MET A 17 8.53 8.48 -2.32
N LYS A 18 8.66 8.31 -1.00
CA LYS A 18 9.25 7.10 -0.42
C LYS A 18 8.40 5.86 -0.68
N ILE A 19 7.08 5.96 -0.50
CA ILE A 19 6.14 4.85 -0.78
C ILE A 19 6.24 4.43 -2.25
N ASP A 20 6.26 5.39 -3.17
CA ASP A 20 6.39 5.11 -4.61
C ASP A 20 7.69 4.34 -4.91
N ALA A 21 8.82 4.79 -4.34
CA ALA A 21 10.12 4.15 -4.51
C ALA A 21 10.18 2.74 -3.89
N ASP A 22 9.60 2.55 -2.70
CA ASP A 22 9.55 1.24 -2.04
C ASP A 22 8.69 0.24 -2.84
N VAL A 23 7.57 0.71 -3.41
CA VAL A 23 6.70 -0.10 -4.28
C VAL A 23 7.42 -0.51 -5.55
N GLU A 24 8.09 0.43 -6.22
CA GLU A 24 8.88 0.15 -7.44
C GLU A 24 9.99 -0.85 -7.15
N ARG A 25 10.73 -0.64 -6.07
CA ARG A 25 11.79 -1.56 -5.66
C ARG A 25 11.26 -2.96 -5.38
N GLY A 26 10.10 -3.08 -4.74
CA GLY A 26 9.47 -4.36 -4.48
C GLY A 26 9.05 -5.09 -5.76
N ILE A 27 8.47 -4.36 -6.70
CA ILE A 27 8.10 -4.89 -8.02
C ILE A 27 9.34 -5.39 -8.78
N GLU A 28 10.43 -4.62 -8.80
CA GLU A 28 11.69 -5.01 -9.42
C GLU A 28 12.27 -6.29 -8.81
N LEU A 29 12.21 -6.42 -7.48
CA LEU A 29 12.66 -7.62 -6.77
C LEU A 29 11.84 -8.85 -7.15
N LEU A 30 10.51 -8.70 -7.24
CA LEU A 30 9.61 -9.79 -7.63
C LEU A 30 9.87 -10.23 -9.08
N ALA A 31 10.04 -9.27 -10.00
CA ALA A 31 10.41 -9.56 -11.39
C ALA A 31 11.77 -10.29 -11.48
N LEU A 32 12.77 -9.86 -10.69
CA LEU A 32 14.07 -10.51 -10.61
C LEU A 32 13.95 -11.95 -10.09
N CYS A 33 13.16 -12.19 -9.04
CA CYS A 33 12.92 -13.54 -8.52
C CYS A 33 12.35 -14.47 -9.60
N GLN A 34 11.40 -13.99 -10.41
CA GLN A 34 10.84 -14.79 -11.49
C GLN A 34 11.83 -15.10 -12.60
N LYS A 35 12.66 -14.11 -12.96
CA LYS A 35 13.75 -14.34 -13.92
C LYS A 35 14.71 -15.42 -13.42
N LEU A 36 15.18 -15.31 -12.18
CA LEU A 36 16.10 -16.27 -11.58
C LEU A 36 15.48 -17.67 -11.45
N GLN A 37 14.19 -17.77 -11.13
CA GLN A 37 13.50 -19.05 -11.07
C GLN A 37 13.39 -19.69 -12.46
N SER A 38 13.10 -18.90 -13.49
CA SER A 38 13.04 -19.35 -14.89
C SER A 38 14.39 -19.82 -15.41
N GLU A 39 15.47 -19.12 -15.07
CA GLU A 39 16.84 -19.55 -15.38
C GLU A 39 17.19 -20.87 -14.69
N LYS A 40 16.68 -21.09 -13.48
CA LYS A 40 16.95 -22.29 -12.68
C LYS A 40 16.20 -23.53 -13.16
N ASP A 41 14.93 -23.40 -13.53
CA ASP A 41 14.07 -24.53 -13.90
C ASP A 41 13.81 -24.67 -15.40
N GLY A 42 14.28 -23.71 -16.21
CA GLY A 42 14.14 -23.73 -17.66
C GLY A 42 12.72 -23.46 -18.17
N VAL A 43 11.81 -23.01 -17.31
CA VAL A 43 10.44 -22.65 -17.70
C VAL A 43 10.40 -21.22 -18.21
N GLU A 44 9.96 -21.01 -19.44
CA GLU A 44 9.79 -19.67 -20.01
C GLU A 44 8.52 -18.98 -19.46
N ARG A 45 8.73 -18.08 -18.48
CA ARG A 45 7.67 -17.26 -17.87
C ARG A 45 7.63 -15.85 -18.47
N PRO A 46 6.43 -15.24 -18.60
CA PRO A 46 6.29 -13.88 -19.14
C PRO A 46 6.86 -12.85 -18.18
N ASP A 47 7.44 -11.77 -18.70
CA ASP A 47 7.74 -10.62 -17.84
C ASP A 47 6.44 -10.18 -17.13
N PRO A 48 6.45 -9.86 -15.82
CA PRO A 48 5.24 -9.51 -15.07
C PRO A 48 4.37 -8.40 -15.66
N PHE A 49 4.90 -7.60 -16.59
CA PHE A 49 4.15 -6.54 -17.28
C PHE A 49 3.85 -6.83 -18.76
N ALA A 50 4.31 -7.97 -19.28
CA ALA A 50 4.11 -8.37 -20.67
C ALA A 50 2.94 -9.35 -20.80
N ILE A 51 1.97 -9.02 -21.66
CA ILE A 51 0.92 -9.97 -22.04
C ILE A 51 1.46 -10.87 -23.15
N GLU A 52 2.18 -11.92 -22.77
CA GLU A 52 2.72 -12.92 -23.71
C GLU A 52 1.98 -14.25 -23.57
N LYS A 53 0.96 -14.44 -24.41
CA LYS A 53 0.09 -15.62 -24.40
C LYS A 53 0.80 -16.94 -24.73
N SER A 54 2.02 -16.90 -25.27
CA SER A 54 2.81 -18.08 -25.61
C SER A 54 3.61 -18.64 -24.45
N LYS A 55 3.75 -17.91 -23.34
CA LYS A 55 4.59 -18.28 -22.20
C LYS A 55 3.80 -19.02 -21.12
N ALA A 56 4.49 -19.80 -20.30
CA ALA A 56 3.86 -20.61 -19.26
C ALA A 56 3.30 -19.71 -18.14
N LEU A 57 2.02 -19.90 -17.82
CA LEU A 57 1.35 -19.32 -16.65
C LEU A 57 1.21 -20.39 -15.58
N ASP A 58 2.34 -20.79 -15.03
CA ASP A 58 2.37 -21.71 -13.89
C ASP A 58 2.03 -21.01 -12.58
N GLN A 59 1.82 -21.78 -11.51
CA GLN A 59 1.41 -21.24 -10.22
C GLN A 59 2.40 -20.21 -9.70
N PHE A 60 3.71 -20.43 -9.90
CA PHE A 60 4.74 -19.48 -9.47
C PHE A 60 4.58 -18.12 -10.17
N SER A 61 4.37 -18.11 -11.49
CA SER A 61 4.13 -16.87 -12.25
C SER A 61 2.86 -16.15 -11.78
N MET A 62 1.80 -16.92 -11.47
CA MET A 62 0.55 -16.37 -10.95
C MET A 62 0.74 -15.74 -9.56
N ASP A 63 1.51 -16.37 -8.69
CA ASP A 63 1.81 -15.87 -7.35
C ASP A 63 2.64 -14.57 -7.42
N VAL A 64 3.64 -14.52 -8.31
CA VAL A 64 4.44 -13.30 -8.56
C VAL A 64 3.56 -12.16 -9.08
N ASN A 65 2.71 -12.43 -10.07
CA ASN A 65 1.80 -11.41 -10.61
C ASN A 65 0.82 -10.90 -9.55
N THR A 66 0.31 -11.79 -8.69
CA THR A 66 -0.55 -11.42 -7.57
C THR A 66 0.21 -10.53 -6.58
N ALA A 67 1.44 -10.87 -6.23
CA ALA A 67 2.29 -10.07 -5.35
C ALA A 67 2.58 -8.69 -5.95
N ILE A 68 2.90 -8.60 -7.24
CA ILE A 68 3.12 -7.33 -7.95
C ILE A 68 1.86 -6.47 -7.95
N THR A 69 0.70 -7.07 -8.21
CA THR A 69 -0.60 -6.38 -8.16
C THR A 69 -0.86 -5.79 -6.76
N ASN A 70 -0.61 -6.59 -5.72
CA ASN A 70 -0.75 -6.14 -4.33
C ASN A 70 0.23 -5.01 -3.99
N MET A 71 1.49 -5.11 -4.42
CA MET A 71 2.48 -4.05 -4.24
C MET A 71 2.06 -2.75 -4.92
N ALA A 72 1.56 -2.83 -6.16
CA ALA A 72 1.04 -1.66 -6.87
C ALA A 72 -0.15 -1.01 -6.14
N ALA A 73 -1.01 -1.82 -5.51
CA ALA A 73 -2.15 -1.31 -4.73
C ALA A 73 -1.69 -0.51 -3.49
N LEU A 74 -0.57 -0.86 -2.87
CA LEU A 74 -0.02 -0.15 -1.70
C LEU A 74 0.28 1.32 -1.99
N ARG A 75 0.61 1.65 -3.25
CA ARG A 75 0.83 3.03 -3.71
C ARG A 75 -0.34 3.96 -3.36
N LYS A 76 -1.57 3.43 -3.45
CA LYS A 76 -2.79 4.17 -3.12
C LYS A 76 -3.21 3.97 -1.67
N LEU A 77 -3.09 2.75 -1.14
CA LEU A 77 -3.62 2.40 0.17
C LEU A 77 -2.82 3.00 1.33
N LEU A 78 -1.49 3.03 1.24
CA LEU A 78 -0.65 3.53 2.33
C LEU A 78 -0.88 5.02 2.63
N PRO A 79 -0.94 5.93 1.64
CA PRO A 79 -1.29 7.33 1.91
C PRO A 79 -2.66 7.48 2.56
N GLN A 80 -3.67 6.74 2.10
CA GLN A 80 -5.02 6.80 2.66
C GLN A 80 -5.05 6.32 4.12
N MET A 81 -4.33 5.25 4.44
CA MET A 81 -4.18 4.76 5.81
C MET A 81 -3.52 5.80 6.72
N LEU A 82 -2.47 6.48 6.25
CA LEU A 82 -1.80 7.55 7.00
C LEU A 82 -2.74 8.74 7.26
N SER A 83 -3.51 9.16 6.26
CA SER A 83 -4.51 10.22 6.42
C SER A 83 -5.60 9.83 7.42
N LEU A 84 -6.06 8.57 7.41
CA LEU A 84 -7.02 8.07 8.40
C LEU A 84 -6.41 8.06 9.82
N ALA A 85 -5.14 7.69 9.97
CA ALA A 85 -4.47 7.74 11.26
C ALA A 85 -4.35 9.18 11.80
N GLU A 86 -4.11 10.15 10.92
CA GLU A 86 -4.11 11.57 11.29
C GLU A 86 -5.50 12.05 11.72
N LEU A 87 -6.54 11.68 10.95
CA LEU A 87 -7.93 11.95 11.33
C LEU A 87 -8.26 11.35 12.69
N GLY A 88 -7.86 10.10 12.94
CA GLY A 88 -8.08 9.43 14.23
C GLY A 88 -7.44 10.17 15.39
N ARG A 89 -6.18 10.61 15.27
CA ARG A 89 -5.52 11.42 16.30
C ARG A 89 -6.29 12.72 16.56
N LYS A 90 -6.79 13.37 15.51
CA LYS A 90 -7.61 14.58 15.65
C LYS A 90 -8.93 14.30 16.38
N LEU A 91 -9.67 13.25 15.98
CA LEU A 91 -10.93 12.87 16.61
C LEU A 91 -10.74 12.50 18.09
N ALA A 92 -9.64 11.82 18.43
CA ALA A 92 -9.31 11.50 19.82
C ALA A 92 -9.01 12.76 20.65
N ASN A 93 -8.23 13.70 20.09
CA ASN A 93 -7.98 14.99 20.74
C ASN A 93 -9.26 15.83 20.94
N GLU A 94 -10.24 15.67 20.05
CA GLU A 94 -11.57 16.27 20.16
C GLU A 94 -12.53 15.50 21.10
N GLY A 95 -12.10 14.37 21.65
CA GLY A 95 -12.91 13.52 22.53
C GLY A 95 -14.03 12.74 21.84
N LYS A 96 -14.01 12.66 20.50
CA LYS A 96 -15.04 11.99 19.69
C LYS A 96 -14.86 10.48 19.61
N ILE A 97 -13.61 10.02 19.73
CA ILE A 97 -13.27 8.60 19.79
C ILE A 97 -12.33 8.36 20.96
N THR A 98 -12.32 7.14 21.46
CA THR A 98 -11.27 6.61 22.33
C THR A 98 -10.57 5.49 21.57
N VAL A 99 -9.24 5.41 21.69
CA VAL A 99 -8.42 4.38 21.04
C VAL A 99 -7.72 3.60 22.13
N ASP A 100 -8.04 2.32 22.24
CA ASP A 100 -7.52 1.45 23.30
C ASP A 100 -6.08 1.00 23.02
N HIS A 101 -5.42 0.47 24.05
CA HIS A 101 -4.08 -0.11 23.89
C HIS A 101 -4.08 -1.26 22.88
N GLY A 102 -3.29 -1.10 21.82
CA GLY A 102 -3.20 -2.08 20.73
C GLY A 102 -4.14 -1.82 19.55
N GLU A 103 -5.03 -0.83 19.66
CA GLU A 103 -5.84 -0.35 18.54
C GLU A 103 -5.07 0.69 17.71
N ASP A 104 -5.32 0.73 16.41
CA ASP A 104 -4.75 1.73 15.52
C ASP A 104 -5.73 2.88 15.24
N TYR A 105 -5.20 4.10 15.19
CA TYR A 105 -5.99 5.31 14.94
C TYR A 105 -6.70 5.33 13.58
N SER A 106 -6.19 4.65 12.57
CA SER A 106 -6.81 4.63 11.24
C SER A 106 -8.08 3.78 11.22
N SER A 107 -8.09 2.62 11.88
CA SER A 107 -9.28 1.78 12.03
C SER A 107 -10.33 2.44 12.90
N ALA A 108 -9.92 3.06 14.01
CA ALA A 108 -10.86 3.78 14.89
C ALA A 108 -11.51 4.97 14.16
N ALA A 109 -10.74 5.73 13.38
CA ALA A 109 -11.26 6.82 12.56
C ALA A 109 -12.23 6.31 11.48
N LEU A 110 -11.89 5.23 10.78
CA LEU A 110 -12.74 4.65 9.77
C LEU A 110 -14.06 4.17 10.36
N ARG A 111 -14.02 3.50 11.52
CA ARG A 111 -15.22 3.06 12.24
C ARG A 111 -16.12 4.25 12.58
N PHE A 112 -15.56 5.29 13.20
CA PHE A 112 -16.31 6.51 13.51
C PHE A 112 -17.00 7.11 12.28
N VAL A 113 -16.28 7.24 11.15
CA VAL A 113 -16.87 7.77 9.90
C VAL A 113 -17.96 6.85 9.36
N ARG A 114 -17.78 5.53 9.43
CA ARG A 114 -18.81 4.57 8.99
C ARG A 114 -20.08 4.72 9.83
N ASP A 115 -19.94 4.85 11.15
CA ASP A 115 -21.07 5.00 12.08
C ASP A 115 -21.87 6.28 11.78
N GLU A 116 -21.18 7.41 11.56
CA GLU A 116 -21.80 8.69 11.18
C GLU A 116 -22.59 8.63 9.86
N HIS A 117 -22.26 7.67 8.99
CA HIS A 117 -22.92 7.45 7.71
C HIS A 117 -23.84 6.23 7.68
N GLY A 118 -24.11 5.60 8.83
CA GLY A 118 -25.01 4.44 8.93
C GLY A 118 -24.47 3.18 8.24
N LEU A 119 -23.14 3.05 8.15
CA LEU A 119 -22.43 1.91 7.55
C LEU A 119 -21.87 0.94 8.61
N ALA A 120 -22.48 0.91 9.79
CA ALA A 120 -22.10 0.00 10.88
C ALA A 120 -22.25 -1.47 10.46
#